data_AF-A0A6N2U8P3-F1
#
_entry.id   AF-A0A6N2U8P3-F1
#
_cell.length_a   1.000
_cell.length_b   1.000
_cell.length_c   1.000
_cell.angle_alpha   90.00
_cell.angle_beta   90.00
_cell.angle_gamma   90.00
#
_symmetry.space_group_name_H-M   'P 1'
#
loop_
_entity.id
_entity.type
_entity.pdbx_description
1 polymer ?
#
loop_
_entity_poly.entity_id
_entity_poly.type
_entity_poly.pdbx_seq_one_letter_code
_entity_poly.pdbx_strand_id
1 'polypeptide(L)'
;MMSDKKYLFNGKDISINVYVQIRTVVNVIMERTQKTFMEAVEIFYDSETYKQLQHTENGFWAESPDYIADEFFRERMNDRCRNKEGNNMEKILYHGSSMIVSEPEIRKARYTKDFSWGFYCTERRKQAETWSIRHSEIGYLNIYEFRERSDLKIKHFSTTDSEWLDFIAKCRNGGIHEYDIVEGPMADDTIYNYVEDYLDDKITKDDFLQLAKFKHPTHQISFHTIKALSCLEFIKAEEVHDEDE
;
A
#
# COMPACT_ATOMS: atom_id res chain seq x y z
N MET A 1 6.63 -9.50 31.03
CA MET A 1 7.13 -10.88 30.82
C MET A 1 6.52 -11.38 29.53
N MET A 2 7.31 -11.76 28.54
CA MET A 2 6.78 -12.54 27.41
C MET A 2 6.22 -13.84 27.99
N SER A 3 4.94 -14.12 27.77
CA SER A 3 4.32 -15.39 28.17
C SER A 3 5.01 -16.54 27.47
N ASP A 4 5.12 -17.72 28.10
CA ASP A 4 5.55 -18.99 27.49
C ASP A 4 4.53 -19.53 26.46
N LYS A 5 4.03 -18.66 25.59
CA LYS A 5 3.04 -18.99 24.56
C LYS A 5 3.79 -19.71 23.44
N LYS A 6 3.33 -20.93 23.13
CA LYS A 6 3.87 -21.71 22.02
C LYS A 6 3.07 -21.42 20.75
N TYR A 7 3.76 -21.10 19.68
CA TYR A 7 3.16 -20.86 18.36
C TYR A 7 3.49 -22.03 17.42
N LEU A 8 2.47 -22.57 16.75
CA LEU A 8 2.60 -23.72 15.85
C LEU A 8 2.16 -23.34 14.45
N PHE A 9 2.86 -23.83 13.43
CA PHE A 9 2.43 -23.76 12.03
C PHE A 9 2.72 -25.09 11.35
N ASN A 10 1.71 -25.71 10.74
CA ASN A 10 1.81 -27.06 10.18
C ASN A 10 2.43 -28.09 11.17
N GLY A 11 2.06 -27.98 12.45
CA GLY A 11 2.56 -28.84 13.53
C GLY A 11 4.00 -28.61 13.98
N LYS A 12 4.72 -27.63 13.41
CA LYS A 12 6.07 -27.24 13.80
C LYS A 12 6.04 -26.05 14.76
N ASP A 13 6.93 -26.06 15.74
CA ASP A 13 7.13 -24.93 16.65
C ASP A 13 7.84 -23.78 15.93
N ILE A 14 7.18 -22.65 15.84
CA ILE A 14 7.69 -21.41 15.22
C ILE A 14 7.73 -20.25 16.21
N SER A 15 7.72 -20.55 17.52
CA SER A 15 7.62 -19.52 18.56
C SER A 15 8.71 -18.47 18.45
N ILE A 16 9.95 -18.90 18.17
CA ILE A 16 11.09 -17.98 17.98
C ILE A 16 10.86 -17.02 16.80
N ASN A 17 10.33 -17.51 15.68
CA ASN A 17 10.03 -16.69 14.50
C ASN A 17 8.98 -15.62 14.84
N VAL A 18 7.91 -16.03 15.52
CA VAL A 18 6.85 -15.10 15.95
C VAL A 18 7.39 -14.04 16.92
N TYR A 19 8.22 -14.43 17.90
CA TYR A 19 8.82 -13.47 18.84
C TYR A 19 9.78 -12.49 18.16
N VAL A 20 10.60 -12.98 17.23
CA VAL A 20 11.48 -12.11 16.43
C VAL A 20 10.63 -11.14 15.60
N GLN A 21 9.57 -11.62 14.95
CA GLN A 21 8.67 -10.79 14.16
C GLN A 21 8.02 -9.69 14.99
N ILE A 22 7.45 -10.03 16.16
CA ILE A 22 6.85 -9.06 17.09
C ILE A 22 7.87 -7.96 17.44
N ARG A 23 9.10 -8.35 17.80
CA ARG A 23 10.15 -7.39 18.15
C ARG A 23 10.49 -6.47 16.98
N THR A 24 10.60 -7.01 15.78
CA THR A 24 10.93 -6.21 14.59
C THR A 24 9.80 -5.24 14.25
N VAL A 25 8.53 -5.67 14.33
CA VAL A 25 7.38 -4.78 14.11
C VAL A 25 7.34 -3.66 15.17
N VAL A 26 7.63 -3.98 16.43
CA VAL A 26 7.73 -2.97 17.50
C VAL A 26 8.81 -1.94 17.19
N ASN A 27 9.98 -2.35 16.68
CA ASN A 27 11.03 -1.41 16.27
C ASN A 27 10.55 -0.47 15.16
N VAL A 28 9.87 -0.99 14.13
CA VAL A 28 9.29 -0.16 13.05
C VAL A 28 8.26 0.84 13.62
N ILE A 29 7.45 0.42 14.59
CA ILE A 29 6.49 1.32 15.27
C ILE A 29 7.24 2.40 16.07
N MET A 30 8.30 2.05 16.79
CA MET A 30 9.13 3.01 17.54
C MET A 30 9.71 4.08 16.62
N GLU A 31 10.32 3.65 15.51
CA GLU A 31 10.92 4.55 14.51
C GLU A 31 9.88 5.51 13.92
N ARG A 32 8.73 4.99 13.49
CA ARG A 32 7.68 5.79 12.83
C ARG A 32 6.93 6.72 13.79
N THR A 33 6.85 6.38 15.07
CA THR A 33 6.10 7.18 16.07
C THR A 33 6.97 7.98 17.01
N GLN A 34 8.29 7.76 16.99
CA GLN A 34 9.25 8.31 17.94
C GLN A 34 8.90 7.98 19.41
N LYS A 35 8.25 6.83 19.63
CA LYS A 35 7.85 6.34 20.95
C LYS A 35 8.93 5.46 21.57
N THR A 36 8.92 5.39 22.89
CA THR A 36 9.76 4.44 23.62
C THR A 36 9.32 3.00 23.34
N PHE A 37 10.21 2.04 23.59
CA PHE A 37 9.90 0.61 23.46
C PHE A 37 8.66 0.21 24.26
N MET A 38 8.53 0.70 25.50
CA MET A 38 7.39 0.36 26.36
C MET A 38 6.07 0.87 25.79
N GLU A 39 6.03 2.12 25.32
CA GLU A 39 4.83 2.69 24.70
C GLU A 39 4.48 1.97 23.39
N ALA A 40 5.49 1.63 22.57
CA ALA A 40 5.29 0.92 21.30
C ALA A 40 4.75 -0.51 21.51
N VAL A 41 5.27 -1.23 22.51
CA VAL A 41 4.75 -2.55 22.91
C VAL A 41 3.32 -2.45 23.39
N GLU A 42 3.02 -1.49 24.27
CA GLU A 42 1.69 -1.30 24.83
C GLU A 42 0.65 -1.07 23.73
N ILE A 43 0.90 -0.12 22.82
CA ILE A 43 -0.03 0.13 21.73
C ILE A 43 -0.11 -1.03 20.73
N PHE A 44 0.99 -1.74 20.47
CA PHE A 44 0.95 -2.85 19.52
C PHE A 44 0.18 -4.04 20.09
N TYR A 45 0.38 -4.38 21.36
CA TYR A 45 -0.24 -5.57 21.98
C TYR A 45 -1.76 -5.45 22.10
N ASP A 46 -2.28 -4.23 22.19
CA ASP A 46 -3.72 -3.96 22.22
C ASP A 46 -4.39 -4.01 20.84
N SER A 47 -3.62 -4.15 19.75
CA SER A 47 -4.13 -4.12 18.38
C SER A 47 -4.71 -5.46 17.91
N GLU A 48 -5.68 -5.38 17.00
CA GLU A 48 -6.17 -6.52 16.22
C GLU A 48 -5.06 -7.08 15.32
N THR A 49 -4.18 -6.23 14.81
CA THR A 49 -3.01 -6.62 14.01
C THR A 49 -2.10 -7.56 14.79
N TYR A 50 -1.83 -7.27 16.07
CA TYR A 50 -1.08 -8.17 16.95
C TYR A 50 -1.80 -9.51 17.14
N LYS A 51 -3.13 -9.50 17.32
CA LYS A 51 -3.90 -10.75 17.39
C LYS A 51 -3.77 -11.54 16.09
N GLN A 52 -3.95 -10.93 14.92
CA GLN A 52 -3.75 -11.61 13.64
C GLN A 52 -2.35 -12.19 13.49
N LEU A 53 -1.31 -11.49 13.95
CA LEU A 53 0.07 -11.99 13.91
C LEU A 53 0.24 -13.27 14.74
N GLN A 54 -0.49 -13.39 15.85
CA GLN A 54 -0.49 -14.58 16.69
C GLN A 54 -1.26 -15.77 16.07
N HIS A 55 -2.12 -15.54 15.09
CA HIS A 55 -2.94 -16.56 14.43
C HIS A 55 -2.16 -17.20 13.27
N THR A 56 -1.13 -17.98 13.62
CA THR A 56 -0.09 -18.50 12.72
C THR A 56 -0.56 -19.17 11.43
N GLU A 57 -1.74 -19.79 11.42
CA GLU A 57 -2.31 -20.46 10.24
C GLU A 57 -2.68 -19.48 9.10
N ASN A 58 -2.81 -18.18 9.38
CA ASN A 58 -3.06 -17.16 8.35
C ASN A 58 -1.78 -16.74 7.59
N GLY A 59 -0.59 -17.20 8.01
CA GLY A 59 0.69 -16.84 7.40
C GLY A 59 1.17 -15.40 7.63
N PHE A 60 0.39 -14.55 8.31
CA PHE A 60 0.69 -13.14 8.50
C PHE A 60 2.00 -12.89 9.27
N TRP A 61 2.38 -13.82 10.17
CA TRP A 61 3.65 -13.79 10.89
C TRP A 61 4.90 -13.89 9.98
N ALA A 62 4.73 -14.37 8.73
CA ALA A 62 5.80 -14.51 7.76
C ALA A 62 5.90 -13.31 6.79
N GLU A 63 4.97 -12.35 6.87
CA GLU A 63 5.01 -11.13 6.06
C GLU A 63 6.12 -10.18 6.55
N SER A 64 6.44 -9.16 5.74
CA SER A 64 7.46 -8.18 6.13
C SER A 64 7.03 -7.39 7.38
N PRO A 65 7.96 -7.04 8.27
CA PRO A 65 7.66 -6.22 9.44
C PRO A 65 6.99 -4.88 9.08
N ASP A 66 7.40 -4.26 7.97
CA ASP A 66 6.81 -3.04 7.44
C ASP A 66 5.36 -3.22 7.01
N TYR A 67 5.02 -4.33 6.36
CA TYR A 67 3.64 -4.62 5.97
C TYR A 67 2.76 -4.77 7.21
N ILE A 68 3.22 -5.52 8.21
CA ILE A 68 2.49 -5.69 9.47
C ILE A 68 2.33 -4.35 10.19
N ALA A 69 3.37 -3.51 10.21
CA ALA A 69 3.29 -2.17 10.78
C ALA A 69 2.29 -1.28 10.02
N ASP A 70 2.26 -1.35 8.68
CA ASP A 70 1.27 -0.63 7.86
C ASP A 70 -0.17 -1.06 8.22
N GLU A 71 -0.43 -2.36 8.40
CA GLU A 71 -1.74 -2.86 8.87
C GLU A 71 -2.09 -2.31 10.27
N PHE A 72 -1.12 -2.29 11.19
CA PHE A 72 -1.30 -1.72 12.53
C PHE A 72 -1.69 -0.24 12.48
N PHE A 73 -1.00 0.58 11.67
CA PHE A 73 -1.35 1.99 11.53
C PHE A 73 -2.70 2.18 10.84
N ARG A 74 -3.07 1.33 9.87
CA ARG A 74 -4.37 1.37 9.21
C ARG A 74 -5.52 1.06 10.17
N GLU A 75 -5.36 0.04 11.00
CA GLU A 75 -6.30 -0.29 12.08
C GLU A 75 -6.55 0.92 12.99
N ARG A 76 -5.47 1.55 13.47
CA ARG A 76 -5.55 2.72 14.35
C ARG A 76 -6.22 3.93 13.70
N MET A 77 -6.06 4.11 12.39
CA MET A 77 -6.77 5.15 11.63
C MET A 77 -8.26 4.85 11.54
N ASN A 78 -8.64 3.60 11.23
CA ASN A 78 -10.04 3.19 11.15
C ASN A 78 -10.78 3.37 12.48
N ASP A 79 -10.11 3.10 13.62
CA ASP A 79 -10.69 3.34 14.95
C ASP A 79 -10.92 4.83 15.23
N ARG A 80 -10.05 5.72 14.74
CA ARG A 80 -10.27 7.18 14.83
C ARG A 80 -11.44 7.63 13.96
N CYS A 81 -11.58 7.07 12.76
CA CYS A 81 -12.65 7.40 11.83
C CYS A 81 -14.03 6.96 12.33
N ARG A 82 -14.13 5.77 12.96
CA ARG A 82 -15.38 5.27 13.56
C ARG A 82 -15.93 6.15 14.68
N ASN A 83 -15.08 6.94 15.33
CA ASN A 83 -15.46 7.84 16.42
C ASN A 83 -15.91 9.23 15.95
N LYS A 84 -15.87 9.51 14.65
CA LYS A 84 -16.44 10.72 14.05
C LYS A 84 -17.77 10.36 13.37
N GLU A 85 -18.89 10.90 13.85
CA GLU A 85 -20.18 10.78 13.17
C GLU A 85 -20.11 11.48 11.80
N GLY A 86 -19.93 10.71 10.72
CA GLY A 86 -19.90 11.22 9.36
C GLY A 86 -19.49 10.13 8.37
N ASN A 87 -20.28 9.94 7.32
CA ASN A 87 -20.21 8.83 6.36
C ASN A 87 -19.00 8.89 5.39
N ASN A 88 -17.90 9.56 5.76
CA ASN A 88 -16.72 9.75 4.92
C ASN A 88 -15.55 8.91 5.45
N MET A 89 -14.99 8.06 4.60
CA MET A 89 -13.77 7.33 4.93
C MET A 89 -12.58 8.29 4.89
N GLU A 90 -11.89 8.46 6.03
CA GLU A 90 -10.61 9.17 6.09
C GLU A 90 -9.48 8.14 6.02
N LYS A 91 -8.48 8.38 5.17
CA LYS A 91 -7.30 7.51 5.00
C LYS A 91 -6.03 8.35 4.92
N ILE A 92 -4.89 7.77 5.29
CA ILE A 92 -3.58 8.37 5.01
C ILE A 92 -3.02 7.76 3.73
N LEU A 93 -2.63 8.61 2.80
CA LEU A 93 -2.03 8.23 1.52
C LEU A 93 -0.63 8.80 1.39
N TYR A 94 0.22 8.02 0.74
CA TYR A 94 1.62 8.32 0.51
C TYR A 94 1.92 8.46 -0.98
N HIS A 95 2.71 9.47 -1.35
CA HIS A 95 3.22 9.68 -2.70
C HIS A 95 4.74 9.85 -2.66
N GLY A 96 5.46 8.94 -3.31
CA GLY A 96 6.89 9.06 -3.51
C GLY A 96 7.23 9.94 -4.71
N SER A 97 8.11 10.92 -4.51
CA SER A 97 8.58 11.85 -5.54
C SER A 97 10.01 12.29 -5.25
N SER A 98 10.72 12.80 -6.26
CA SER A 98 12.02 13.46 -6.07
C SER A 98 11.90 14.89 -5.51
N MET A 99 10.68 15.35 -5.23
CA MET A 99 10.41 16.67 -4.66
C MET A 99 9.24 16.63 -3.69
N ILE A 100 9.16 17.65 -2.83
CA ILE A 100 7.97 17.95 -2.05
C ILE A 100 6.85 18.36 -3.02
N VAL A 101 5.72 17.67 -2.92
CA VAL A 101 4.50 17.94 -3.67
C VAL A 101 3.45 18.34 -2.65
N SER A 102 3.28 19.64 -2.39
CA SER A 102 2.18 20.13 -1.53
C SER A 102 0.89 20.35 -2.30
N GLU A 103 0.96 20.48 -3.61
CA GLU A 103 -0.18 20.67 -4.51
C GLU A 103 -0.19 19.54 -5.56
N PRO A 104 -1.00 18.48 -5.37
CA PRO A 104 -1.14 17.40 -6.33
C PRO A 104 -1.63 17.86 -7.70
N GLU A 105 -1.05 17.33 -8.76
CA GLU A 105 -1.47 17.63 -10.13
C GLU A 105 -1.41 16.41 -11.06
N ILE A 106 -2.27 16.42 -12.08
CA ILE A 106 -2.29 15.37 -13.11
C ILE A 106 -1.43 15.82 -14.28
N ARG A 107 -0.29 15.14 -14.46
CA ARG A 107 0.64 15.40 -15.57
C ARG A 107 0.47 14.36 -16.67
N LYS A 108 0.31 14.82 -17.90
CA LYS A 108 0.37 13.94 -19.08
C LYS A 108 1.82 13.68 -19.45
N ALA A 109 2.25 12.43 -19.35
CA ALA A 109 3.54 11.96 -19.80
C ALA A 109 3.42 11.24 -21.16
N ARG A 110 4.56 10.88 -21.76
CA ARG A 110 4.61 10.16 -23.04
C ARG A 110 3.89 8.80 -22.99
N TYR A 111 4.00 8.11 -21.86
CA TYR A 111 3.40 6.80 -21.62
C TYR A 111 2.41 6.88 -20.45
N THR A 112 1.34 6.12 -20.55
CA THR A 112 0.34 5.96 -19.49
C THR A 112 0.79 4.90 -18.48
N LYS A 113 0.32 5.02 -17.24
CA LYS A 113 0.51 4.01 -16.19
C LYS A 113 -0.67 3.02 -16.18
N ASP A 114 -0.68 2.12 -15.20
CA ASP A 114 -1.72 1.09 -15.00
C ASP A 114 -3.14 1.66 -15.09
N PHE A 115 -3.37 2.85 -14.54
CA PHE A 115 -4.67 3.52 -14.55
C PHE A 115 -4.67 4.81 -15.39
N SER A 116 -3.88 4.88 -16.47
CA SER A 116 -3.74 6.07 -17.33
C SER A 116 -2.94 7.23 -16.69
N TRP A 117 -3.31 8.49 -16.97
CA TRP A 117 -2.64 9.67 -16.41
C TRP A 117 -3.40 10.14 -15.18
N GLY A 118 -2.75 10.10 -14.03
CA GLY A 118 -3.31 10.54 -12.77
C GLY A 118 -2.22 10.93 -11.78
N PHE A 119 -2.64 11.45 -10.63
CA PHE A 119 -1.78 11.56 -9.46
C PHE A 119 -1.86 10.25 -8.68
N TYR A 120 -0.73 9.60 -8.44
CA TYR A 120 -0.69 8.25 -7.86
C TYR A 120 -0.20 8.29 -6.42
N CYS A 121 -0.98 7.68 -5.53
CA CYS A 121 -0.62 7.46 -4.15
C CYS A 121 -0.72 5.96 -3.80
N THR A 122 -0.36 5.64 -2.57
CA THR A 122 -0.56 4.31 -1.99
C THR A 122 -0.79 4.42 -0.48
N GLU A 123 -1.49 3.46 0.12
CA GLU A 123 -1.56 3.29 1.57
C GLU A 123 -0.29 2.63 2.13
N ARG A 124 0.58 2.08 1.27
CA ARG A 124 1.80 1.37 1.67
C ARG A 124 2.98 2.32 1.74
N ARG A 125 3.40 2.65 2.95
CA ARG A 125 4.46 3.64 3.18
C ARG A 125 5.76 3.25 2.49
N LYS A 126 6.24 2.02 2.74
CA LYS A 126 7.50 1.52 2.18
C LYS A 126 7.51 1.52 0.65
N GLN A 127 6.36 1.23 0.04
CA GLN A 127 6.21 1.27 -1.40
C GLN A 127 6.41 2.70 -1.95
N ALA A 128 5.83 3.71 -1.29
CA ALA A 128 6.04 5.12 -1.66
C ALA A 128 7.47 5.60 -1.38
N GLU A 129 8.12 5.13 -0.32
CA GLU A 129 9.55 5.39 -0.06
C GLU A 129 10.39 4.88 -1.24
N THR A 130 10.21 3.62 -1.66
CA THR A 130 10.89 3.06 -2.85
C THR A 130 10.60 3.85 -4.13
N TRP A 131 9.38 4.34 -4.31
CA TRP A 131 9.05 5.19 -5.45
C TRP A 131 9.81 6.51 -5.44
N SER A 132 10.06 7.08 -4.26
CA SER A 132 10.68 8.41 -4.11
C SER A 132 12.16 8.43 -4.49
N ILE A 133 12.90 7.34 -4.22
CA ILE A 133 14.34 7.22 -4.46
C ILE A 133 14.70 6.52 -5.78
N ARG A 134 13.73 5.92 -6.48
CA ARG A 134 13.96 5.11 -7.69
C ARG A 134 14.86 5.79 -8.75
N HIS A 135 14.82 7.12 -8.82
CA HIS A 135 15.59 7.91 -9.78
C HIS A 135 16.24 9.15 -9.14
N SER A 136 16.47 9.13 -7.82
CA SER A 136 17.00 10.26 -7.07
C SER A 136 17.74 9.79 -5.82
N GLU A 137 18.91 10.36 -5.53
CA GLU A 137 19.65 10.10 -4.28
C GLU A 137 18.84 10.54 -3.05
N ILE A 138 18.07 11.61 -3.19
CA ILE A 138 17.16 12.13 -2.17
C ILE A 138 15.73 12.05 -2.70
N GLY A 139 14.92 11.24 -2.04
CA GLY A 139 13.49 11.13 -2.27
C GLY A 139 12.69 11.89 -1.21
N TYR A 140 11.43 12.18 -1.52
CA TYR A 140 10.46 12.71 -0.58
C TYR A 140 9.22 11.83 -0.55
N LEU A 141 8.86 11.42 0.67
CA LEU A 141 7.60 10.79 0.99
C LEU A 141 6.59 11.88 1.33
N ASN A 142 5.67 12.16 0.40
CA ASN A 142 4.60 13.13 0.60
C ASN A 142 3.39 12.44 1.22
N ILE A 143 2.86 13.00 2.32
CA ILE A 143 1.79 12.40 3.12
C ILE A 143 0.54 13.26 3.03
N TYR A 144 -0.58 12.63 2.72
CA TYR A 144 -1.87 13.27 2.55
C TYR A 144 -2.93 12.63 3.44
N GLU A 145 -3.84 13.45 3.94
CA GLU A 145 -5.14 12.97 4.40
C GLU A 145 -6.07 12.91 3.18
N PHE A 146 -6.66 11.74 2.93
CA PHE A 146 -7.68 11.54 1.91
C PHE A 146 -9.04 11.43 2.57
N ARG A 147 -9.97 12.28 2.14
CA ARG A 147 -11.38 12.21 2.57
C ARG A 147 -12.26 11.91 1.36
N GLU A 148 -12.79 10.69 1.31
CA GLU A 148 -13.64 10.28 0.20
C GLU A 148 -14.93 11.11 0.16
N ARG A 149 -15.39 11.43 -1.06
CA ARG A 149 -16.66 12.09 -1.31
C ARG A 149 -17.60 11.17 -2.07
N SER A 150 -18.86 11.12 -1.63
CA SER A 150 -19.90 10.27 -2.23
C SER A 150 -20.29 10.64 -3.67
N ASP A 151 -19.89 11.82 -4.16
CA ASP A 151 -20.19 12.29 -5.51
C ASP A 151 -19.10 11.94 -6.54
N LEU A 152 -18.06 11.21 -6.16
CA LEU A 152 -17.00 10.73 -7.05
C LEU A 152 -17.37 9.40 -7.73
N LYS A 153 -16.97 9.23 -8.99
CA LYS A 153 -17.05 7.95 -9.67
C LYS A 153 -15.78 7.12 -9.40
N ILE A 154 -15.86 6.20 -8.45
CA ILE A 154 -14.72 5.42 -7.97
C ILE A 154 -14.78 3.99 -8.54
N LYS A 155 -13.65 3.48 -9.07
CA LYS A 155 -13.49 2.06 -9.43
C LYS A 155 -12.50 1.41 -8.48
N HIS A 156 -12.93 0.33 -7.84
CA HIS A 156 -12.10 -0.46 -6.95
C HIS A 156 -11.85 -1.86 -7.54
N PHE A 157 -10.60 -2.30 -7.52
CA PHE A 157 -10.19 -3.67 -7.82
C PHE A 157 -9.60 -4.30 -6.57
N SER A 158 -10.16 -5.43 -6.12
CA SER A 158 -9.66 -6.12 -4.92
C SER A 158 -8.50 -7.07 -5.20
N THR A 159 -8.36 -7.53 -6.45
CA THR A 159 -7.37 -8.55 -6.85
C THR A 159 -6.90 -8.30 -8.29
N THR A 160 -5.84 -9.01 -8.69
CA THR A 160 -5.31 -9.02 -10.07
C THR A 160 -6.09 -10.02 -10.93
N ASP A 161 -7.40 -9.82 -11.06
CA ASP A 161 -8.27 -10.68 -11.85
C ASP A 161 -8.32 -10.25 -13.34
N SER A 162 -9.17 -10.93 -14.11
CA SER A 162 -9.35 -10.63 -15.53
C SER A 162 -9.88 -9.22 -15.80
N GLU A 163 -10.75 -8.69 -14.93
CA GLU A 163 -11.31 -7.35 -15.11
C GLU A 163 -10.22 -6.31 -14.90
N TRP A 164 -9.41 -6.49 -13.85
CA TRP A 164 -8.24 -5.66 -13.60
C TRP A 164 -7.25 -5.70 -14.77
N LEU A 165 -6.91 -6.90 -15.28
CA LEU A 165 -5.99 -7.06 -16.40
C LEU A 165 -6.48 -6.31 -17.65
N ASP A 166 -7.74 -6.53 -18.04
CA ASP A 166 -8.35 -5.87 -19.21
C ASP A 166 -8.32 -4.34 -19.06
N PHE A 167 -8.59 -3.85 -17.85
CA PHE A 167 -8.59 -2.43 -17.56
C PHE A 167 -7.20 -1.81 -17.71
N ILE A 168 -6.18 -2.40 -17.08
CA ILE A 168 -4.82 -1.84 -17.11
C ILE A 168 -4.18 -2.00 -18.49
N ALA A 169 -4.47 -3.09 -19.20
CA ALA A 169 -4.00 -3.33 -20.57
C ALA A 169 -4.52 -2.23 -21.50
N LYS A 170 -5.82 -1.90 -21.41
CA LYS A 170 -6.41 -0.77 -22.13
C LYS A 170 -5.74 0.55 -21.76
N CYS A 171 -5.51 0.82 -20.48
CA CYS A 171 -4.91 2.07 -20.02
C CYS A 171 -3.47 2.23 -20.51
N ARG A 172 -2.65 1.18 -20.43
CA ARG A 172 -1.26 1.15 -20.91
C ARG A 172 -1.14 1.27 -22.42
N ASN A 173 -2.14 0.80 -23.17
CA ASN A 173 -2.27 1.04 -24.61
C ASN A 173 -2.82 2.44 -24.96
N GLY A 174 -2.69 3.41 -24.05
CA GLY A 174 -3.11 4.80 -24.24
C GLY A 174 -4.61 5.07 -24.07
N GLY A 175 -5.40 4.07 -23.66
CA GLY A 175 -6.81 4.24 -23.35
C GLY A 175 -7.04 5.16 -22.16
N ILE A 176 -8.18 5.85 -22.16
CA ILE A 176 -8.67 6.65 -21.03
C ILE A 176 -9.96 6.04 -20.48
N HIS A 177 -10.28 6.40 -19.24
CA HIS A 177 -11.51 6.00 -18.55
C HIS A 177 -12.22 7.22 -17.95
N GLU A 178 -13.41 6.99 -17.42
CA GLU A 178 -14.32 8.02 -16.89
C GLU A 178 -14.34 8.10 -15.36
N TYR A 179 -13.60 7.24 -14.67
CA TYR A 179 -13.50 7.25 -13.21
C TYR A 179 -12.67 8.44 -12.70
N ASP A 180 -13.15 9.07 -11.62
CA ASP A 180 -12.45 10.11 -10.89
C ASP A 180 -11.27 9.54 -10.09
N ILE A 181 -11.49 8.37 -9.49
CA ILE A 181 -10.51 7.62 -8.71
C ILE A 181 -10.52 6.15 -9.15
N VAL A 182 -9.32 5.57 -9.27
CA VAL A 182 -9.14 4.12 -9.42
C VAL A 182 -8.20 3.62 -8.34
N GLU A 183 -8.66 2.63 -7.56
CA GLU A 183 -7.93 1.99 -6.46
C GLU A 183 -7.80 0.48 -6.74
N GLY A 184 -6.62 -0.09 -6.49
CA GLY A 184 -6.40 -1.53 -6.63
C GLY A 184 -4.93 -1.94 -6.66
N PRO A 185 -4.63 -3.17 -7.10
CA PRO A 185 -3.27 -3.66 -7.20
C PRO A 185 -2.41 -2.85 -8.16
N MET A 186 -1.10 -2.79 -7.88
CA MET A 186 -0.08 -2.24 -8.78
C MET A 186 0.61 -3.35 -9.56
N ALA A 187 0.79 -3.15 -10.87
CA ALA A 187 1.67 -4.00 -11.64
C ALA A 187 3.13 -3.70 -11.25
N ASP A 188 3.67 -4.44 -10.27
CA ASP A 188 5.10 -4.42 -9.92
C ASP A 188 5.96 -4.93 -11.09
N ASP A 189 7.30 -4.90 -10.97
CA ASP A 189 8.17 -5.27 -12.10
C ASP A 189 7.91 -6.68 -12.65
N THR A 190 7.45 -7.62 -11.83
CA THR A 190 7.11 -8.98 -12.30
C THR A 190 5.75 -9.00 -13.00
N ILE A 191 4.72 -8.43 -12.37
CA ILE A 191 3.38 -8.35 -12.94
C ILE A 191 3.40 -7.50 -14.23
N TYR A 192 4.20 -6.44 -14.27
CA TYR A 192 4.48 -5.62 -15.44
C TYR A 192 4.89 -6.50 -16.62
N ASN A 193 5.88 -7.39 -16.42
CA ASN A 193 6.35 -8.26 -17.50
C ASN A 193 5.24 -9.18 -18.03
N TYR A 194 4.40 -9.72 -17.14
CA TYR A 194 3.26 -10.55 -17.55
C TYR A 194 2.19 -9.74 -18.29
N VAL A 195 1.96 -8.49 -17.91
CA VAL A 195 1.05 -7.58 -18.62
C VAL A 195 1.58 -7.26 -20.01
N GLU A 196 2.88 -6.97 -20.16
CA GLU A 196 3.48 -6.74 -21.48
C GLU A 196 3.44 -8.00 -22.34
N ASP A 197 3.73 -9.17 -21.79
CA ASP A 197 3.62 -10.43 -22.52
C ASP A 197 2.19 -10.74 -22.94
N TYR A 198 1.19 -10.34 -22.15
CA TYR A 198 -0.22 -10.42 -22.53
C TYR A 198 -0.57 -9.43 -23.66
N LEU A 199 -0.09 -8.18 -23.58
CA LEU A 199 -0.28 -7.16 -24.62
C LEU A 199 0.40 -7.53 -25.95
N ASP A 200 1.51 -8.26 -25.89
CA ASP A 200 2.25 -8.79 -27.04
C ASP A 200 1.69 -10.12 -27.58
N ASP A 201 0.54 -10.59 -27.08
CA ASP A 201 -0.08 -11.89 -27.40
C ASP A 201 0.84 -13.12 -27.14
N LYS A 202 1.84 -13.01 -26.27
CA LYS A 202 2.77 -14.11 -25.92
C LYS A 202 2.20 -15.06 -24.87
N ILE A 203 1.34 -14.56 -23.98
CA ILE A 203 0.64 -15.36 -22.97
C ILE A 203 -0.86 -15.13 -23.07
N THR A 204 -1.64 -16.14 -22.74
CA THR A 204 -3.10 -15.99 -22.66
C THR A 204 -3.50 -15.31 -21.34
N LYS A 205 -4.76 -14.84 -21.28
CA LYS A 205 -5.36 -14.37 -20.04
C LYS A 205 -5.34 -15.42 -18.93
N ASP A 206 -5.57 -16.69 -19.27
CA ASP A 206 -5.54 -17.80 -18.30
C ASP A 206 -4.13 -18.04 -17.76
N ASP A 207 -3.11 -17.93 -18.62
CA ASP A 207 -1.70 -18.01 -18.20
C ASP A 207 -1.35 -16.88 -17.23
N PHE A 208 -1.76 -15.64 -17.53
CA PHE A 208 -1.57 -14.50 -16.64
C PHE A 208 -2.15 -14.76 -15.26
N LEU A 209 -3.40 -15.23 -15.18
CA LEU A 209 -4.07 -15.49 -13.90
C LEU A 209 -3.34 -16.55 -13.06
N GLN A 210 -2.80 -17.59 -13.70
CA GLN A 210 -2.01 -18.61 -13.01
C GLN A 210 -0.70 -18.06 -12.45
N LEU A 211 -0.02 -17.20 -13.24
CA LEU A 211 1.24 -16.56 -12.83
C LEU A 211 1.02 -15.53 -11.71
N ALA A 212 -0.05 -14.75 -11.77
CA ALA A 212 -0.36 -13.68 -10.81
C ALA A 212 -0.89 -14.22 -9.47
N LYS A 213 -1.48 -15.43 -9.43
CA LYS A 213 -2.14 -16.01 -8.25
C LYS A 213 -1.29 -16.07 -6.98
N PHE A 214 0.03 -16.14 -7.11
CA PHE A 214 0.96 -16.30 -5.99
C PHE A 214 1.66 -15.00 -5.58
N LYS A 215 1.27 -13.85 -6.12
CA LYS A 215 1.91 -12.57 -5.82
C LYS A 215 1.18 -11.85 -4.70
N HIS A 216 1.96 -11.28 -3.78
CA HIS A 216 1.43 -10.48 -2.67
C HIS A 216 0.82 -9.18 -3.22
N PRO A 217 -0.27 -8.69 -2.63
CA PRO A 217 -0.93 -7.48 -3.11
C PRO A 217 0.02 -6.30 -2.93
N THR A 218 0.33 -5.59 -4.00
CA THR A 218 0.74 -4.19 -3.95
C THR A 218 -0.52 -3.33 -3.94
N HIS A 219 -0.38 -2.04 -3.68
CA HIS A 219 -1.54 -1.15 -3.64
C HIS A 219 -1.25 0.14 -4.38
N GLN A 220 -2.22 0.65 -5.13
CA GLN A 220 -2.17 2.00 -5.67
C GLN A 220 -3.58 2.59 -5.72
N ILE A 221 -3.64 3.90 -5.53
CA ILE A 221 -4.82 4.72 -5.75
C ILE A 221 -4.43 5.89 -6.62
N SER A 222 -5.26 6.20 -7.61
CA SER A 222 -4.96 7.21 -8.63
C SER A 222 -6.10 8.19 -8.79
N PHE A 223 -5.77 9.48 -8.88
CA PHE A 223 -6.70 10.59 -8.97
C PHE A 223 -6.64 11.21 -10.36
N HIS A 224 -7.79 11.29 -11.03
CA HIS A 224 -7.90 11.59 -12.48
C HIS A 224 -8.65 12.87 -12.81
N THR A 225 -9.23 13.54 -11.81
CA THR A 225 -9.92 14.82 -11.98
C THR A 225 -9.53 15.80 -10.89
N ILE A 226 -9.73 17.10 -11.15
CA ILE A 226 -9.52 18.16 -10.14
C ILE A 226 -10.39 17.91 -8.90
N LYS A 227 -11.61 17.41 -9.13
CA LYS A 227 -12.54 17.03 -8.05
C LYS A 227 -11.95 15.92 -7.18
N ALA A 228 -11.35 14.89 -7.78
CA ALA A 228 -10.65 13.84 -7.06
C ALA A 228 -9.44 14.39 -6.27
N LEU A 229 -8.60 15.22 -6.89
CA LEU A 229 -7.44 15.84 -6.22
C LEU A 229 -7.85 16.70 -5.03
N SER A 230 -9.00 17.38 -5.09
CA SER A 230 -9.52 18.20 -3.98
C SER A 230 -9.85 17.42 -2.71
N CYS A 231 -9.83 16.08 -2.78
CA CYS A 231 -10.02 15.19 -1.63
C CYS A 231 -8.72 14.90 -0.87
N LEU A 232 -7.57 15.35 -1.38
CA LEU A 232 -6.26 15.22 -0.76
C LEU A 232 -5.89 16.51 -0.03
N GLU A 233 -5.61 16.40 1.27
CA GLU A 233 -5.05 17.46 2.09
C GLU A 233 -3.60 17.12 2.42
N PHE A 234 -2.66 17.93 1.95
CA PHE A 234 -1.23 17.72 2.24
C PHE A 234 -0.96 17.94 3.74
N ILE A 235 -0.34 16.95 4.38
CA ILE A 235 0.03 17.01 5.80
C ILE A 235 1.48 17.46 5.94
N LYS A 236 2.40 16.72 5.33
CA LYS A 236 3.85 16.94 5.41
C LYS A 236 4.58 16.13 4.33
N ALA A 237 5.87 16.42 4.18
CA ALA A 237 6.81 15.58 3.47
C ALA A 237 7.93 15.13 4.42
N GLU A 238 8.42 13.92 4.19
CA GLU A 238 9.56 13.34 4.89
C GLU A 238 10.65 13.02 3.88
N GLU A 239 11.89 13.38 4.19
CA GLU A 239 13.04 13.05 3.36
C GLU A 239 13.34 11.55 3.49
N VAL A 240 13.65 10.92 2.35
CA VAL A 240 13.99 9.50 2.25
C VAL A 240 15.34 9.42 1.55
N HIS A 241 16.28 8.76 2.20
CA HIS A 241 17.60 8.48 1.64
C HIS A 241 17.63 7.04 1.13
N ASP A 242 18.41 6.80 0.08
CA ASP A 242 18.77 5.43 -0.29
C ASP A 242 19.68 4.87 0.82
N GLU A 243 19.24 3.83 1.53
CA GLU A 243 19.97 3.23 2.66
C GLU A 243 21.09 2.27 2.20
N ASP A 244 21.37 2.21 0.89
CA ASP A 244 22.36 1.33 0.26
C ASP A 244 23.79 1.95 0.13
N GLU A 245 24.14 2.97 0.91
CA GLU A 245 25.54 3.46 1.09
C GLU A 245 26.12 3.27 2.51
#